data_AF-A0A445K2B4-F1
#
_entry.id   AF-A0A445K2B4-F1
#
_cell.length_a   1.000
_cell.length_b   1.000
_cell.length_c   1.000
_cell.angle_alpha   90.00
_cell.angle_beta   90.00
_cell.angle_gamma   90.00
#
_symmetry.space_group_name_H-M   'P 1'
#
loop_
_entity.id
_entity.type
_entity.pdbx_description
1 polymer ?
#
loop_
_entity_poly.entity_id
_entity_poly.type
_entity_poly.pdbx_seq_one_letter_code
_entity_poly.pdbx_strand_id
1 'polypeptide(L)'
;MERSIPEAAECDLSIPIPRGGPIYVPNMVGPSTRVPHFQTCLLSELRNLEAELSEDFSHLDISVDDLKIFTEDDLMDMALKEVFQGRENDENHPPLLDQPNARFGEKKSNRKRKGTNDSVLESDCIEKVEQVVRIKQKQEEDKASVKLHSFDRRINEAVHKSTRTERMRTLRSTSSTRKVNTASLQEHLPVLYPEVVLSVEVYHNVRKGTKIQELLVLGGQTLTALRDKIFCSTDQVMHKAGQHDPSGYFLIEDVFCPDLRDPSAIDLTRPILDWLRDSKEEAQKKWEYIITGELQKKQKAIMGEKSASQLPHFRSIEMHKIRFCDLSFQLGAGYLYCHQGDCTHTLVIRDMRLIHPEDVHNRAVYPIITFQLKLRFQKCNVCKIFRATKVTVDDKWTPENPCYFCDECFSLLHQADDGTLLYTDFVEYDYNHD
;
A
#
# COMPACT_ATOMS: atom_id res chain seq x y z
N MET A 1 31.55 28.67 -10.49
CA MET A 1 30.24 28.61 -11.17
C MET A 1 29.32 27.77 -10.30
N GLU A 2 28.61 28.43 -9.40
CA GLU A 2 27.55 27.84 -8.59
C GLU A 2 26.43 27.37 -9.52
N ARG A 3 25.98 26.13 -9.36
CA ARG A 3 24.70 25.68 -9.91
C ARG A 3 23.89 25.09 -8.78
N SER A 4 22.88 25.84 -8.43
CA SER A 4 21.84 25.61 -7.44
C SER A 4 21.10 24.30 -7.70
N ILE A 5 20.83 23.59 -6.61
CA ILE A 5 20.00 22.40 -6.51
C ILE A 5 18.54 22.81 -6.77
N PRO A 6 17.75 22.12 -7.60
CA PRO A 6 16.31 22.38 -7.68
C PRO A 6 15.62 21.81 -6.43
N GLU A 7 14.91 22.69 -5.73
CA GLU A 7 13.94 22.39 -4.68
C GLU A 7 12.93 21.32 -5.14
N ALA A 8 12.58 20.45 -4.20
CA ALA A 8 11.56 19.43 -4.37
C ALA A 8 10.20 20.11 -4.61
N ALA A 9 9.62 19.92 -5.78
CA ALA A 9 8.23 20.25 -6.02
C ALA A 9 7.36 19.35 -5.11
N GLU A 10 6.65 19.98 -4.17
CA GLU A 10 5.55 19.38 -3.43
C GLU A 10 4.47 18.98 -4.43
N CYS A 11 4.39 17.68 -4.74
CA CYS A 11 3.25 17.14 -5.46
C CYS A 11 2.05 17.11 -4.51
N ASP A 12 1.08 17.94 -4.85
CA ASP A 12 -0.28 18.02 -4.36
C ASP A 12 -0.86 16.61 -4.08
N LEU A 13 -1.16 16.33 -2.80
CA LEU A 13 -1.70 15.06 -2.34
C LEU A 13 -3.23 15.07 -2.47
N SER A 14 -3.74 15.13 -3.70
CA SER A 14 -5.13 14.75 -3.96
C SER A 14 -5.28 13.26 -3.61
N ILE A 15 -5.93 12.96 -2.49
CA ILE A 15 -6.11 11.59 -1.99
C ILE A 15 -6.95 10.81 -3.01
N PRO A 16 -6.42 9.76 -3.67
CA PRO A 16 -7.22 8.94 -4.56
C PRO A 16 -8.24 8.17 -3.73
N ILE A 17 -9.51 8.26 -4.11
CA ILE A 17 -10.61 7.44 -3.57
C ILE A 17 -10.19 5.96 -3.63
N PRO A 18 -10.36 5.16 -2.57
CA PRO A 18 -10.07 3.71 -2.60
C PRO A 18 -10.91 3.01 -3.67
N ARG A 19 -10.29 2.31 -4.61
CA ARG A 19 -10.97 1.69 -5.77
C ARG A 19 -11.06 0.15 -5.74
N GLY A 20 -11.00 -0.46 -4.56
CA GLY A 20 -11.18 -1.92 -4.37
C GLY A 20 -11.43 -2.26 -2.90
N GLY A 21 -12.36 -3.18 -2.63
CA GLY A 21 -12.60 -3.76 -1.29
C GLY A 21 -11.87 -5.08 -1.09
N PRO A 22 -11.89 -5.71 0.11
CA PRO A 22 -12.23 -5.16 1.42
C PRO A 22 -11.10 -4.24 1.91
N ILE A 23 -11.43 -3.34 2.84
CA ILE A 23 -10.44 -2.54 3.53
C ILE A 23 -9.47 -3.50 4.24
N TYR A 24 -8.24 -3.63 3.74
CA TYR A 24 -7.16 -4.23 4.52
C TYR A 24 -7.04 -3.44 5.82
N VAL A 25 -7.41 -4.09 6.92
CA VAL A 25 -7.15 -3.59 8.27
C VAL A 25 -5.88 -4.28 8.75
N PRO A 26 -4.80 -3.52 9.04
CA PRO A 26 -3.59 -4.10 9.58
C PRO A 26 -3.90 -5.01 10.78
N ASN A 27 -3.33 -6.21 10.79
CA ASN A 27 -3.52 -7.24 11.82
C ASN A 27 -4.91 -7.90 11.86
N MET A 28 -5.73 -7.77 10.81
CA MET A 28 -6.94 -8.57 10.66
C MET A 28 -6.76 -9.66 9.62
N VAL A 29 -7.28 -10.85 9.93
CA VAL A 29 -7.37 -11.98 9.03
C VAL A 29 -8.84 -12.14 8.62
N GLY A 30 -9.09 -12.16 7.32
CA GLY A 30 -10.42 -12.37 6.75
C GLY A 30 -10.90 -13.82 6.85
N PRO A 31 -12.18 -14.09 6.56
CA PRO A 31 -12.68 -15.46 6.46
C PRO A 31 -12.00 -16.20 5.31
N SER A 32 -12.02 -17.54 5.37
CA SER A 32 -11.54 -18.36 4.26
C SER A 32 -12.41 -18.13 3.03
N THR A 33 -11.77 -17.90 1.88
CA THR A 33 -12.43 -17.62 0.61
C THR A 33 -11.65 -18.23 -0.55
N ARG A 34 -12.22 -18.16 -1.75
CA ARG A 34 -11.59 -18.56 -3.02
C ARG A 34 -11.84 -17.47 -4.05
N VAL A 35 -10.94 -17.31 -5.02
CA VAL A 35 -11.09 -16.31 -6.09
C VAL A 35 -12.45 -16.40 -6.80
N PRO A 36 -12.95 -17.58 -7.23
CA PRO A 36 -14.24 -17.65 -7.92
C PRO A 36 -15.42 -17.28 -7.03
N HIS A 37 -15.32 -17.57 -5.72
CA HIS A 37 -16.35 -17.21 -4.74
C HIS A 37 -16.41 -15.68 -4.57
N PHE A 38 -15.25 -15.05 -4.33
CA PHE A 38 -15.14 -13.59 -4.26
C PHE A 38 -15.67 -12.92 -5.53
N GLN A 39 -15.24 -13.40 -6.71
CA GLN A 39 -15.67 -12.87 -8.01
C GLN A 39 -17.18 -12.94 -8.19
N THR A 40 -17.79 -14.08 -7.86
CA THR A 40 -19.24 -14.27 -8.00
C THR A 40 -20.02 -13.38 -7.03
N CYS A 41 -19.58 -13.31 -5.76
CA CYS A 41 -20.20 -12.44 -4.76
C CYS A 41 -20.11 -10.97 -5.17
N LEU A 42 -18.93 -10.48 -5.54
CA LEU A 42 -18.76 -9.08 -5.92
C LEU A 42 -19.57 -8.69 -7.17
N LEU A 43 -19.64 -9.57 -8.18
CA LEU A 43 -20.48 -9.33 -9.37
C LEU A 43 -21.98 -9.36 -9.03
N SER A 44 -22.40 -10.19 -8.07
CA SER A 44 -23.78 -10.19 -7.59
C SER A 44 -24.12 -8.90 -6.86
N GLU A 45 -23.24 -8.43 -5.97
CA GLU A 45 -23.43 -7.16 -5.26
C GLU A 45 -23.48 -5.97 -6.23
N LEU A 46 -22.62 -5.94 -7.25
CA LEU A 46 -22.66 -4.90 -8.28
C LEU A 46 -23.98 -4.92 -9.05
N ARG A 47 -24.50 -6.09 -9.42
CA ARG A 47 -25.81 -6.20 -10.08
C ARG A 47 -26.97 -5.79 -9.19
N ASN A 48 -26.92 -6.14 -7.90
CA ASN A 48 -27.93 -5.72 -6.93
C ASN A 48 -27.93 -4.20 -6.80
N LEU A 49 -26.74 -3.60 -6.68
CA LEU A 49 -26.57 -2.15 -6.64
C LEU A 49 -27.05 -1.48 -7.93
N GLU A 50 -26.73 -2.04 -9.10
CA GLU A 50 -27.24 -1.54 -10.38
C GLU A 50 -28.77 -1.62 -10.47
N ALA A 51 -29.39 -2.67 -9.93
CA ALA A 51 -30.85 -2.79 -9.87
C ALA A 51 -31.47 -1.76 -8.93
N GLU A 52 -30.90 -1.57 -7.74
CA GLU A 52 -31.32 -0.54 -6.78
C GLU A 52 -31.13 0.88 -7.31
N LEU A 53 -30.07 1.13 -8.09
CA LEU A 53 -29.82 2.43 -8.73
C LEU A 53 -30.64 2.62 -10.02
N SER A 54 -31.07 1.55 -10.69
CA SER A 54 -31.90 1.66 -11.89
C SER A 54 -33.37 1.93 -11.57
N GLU A 55 -33.79 1.71 -10.33
CA GLU A 55 -35.05 2.19 -9.77
C GLU A 55 -34.79 3.59 -9.16
N ASP A 56 -35.43 4.65 -9.70
CA ASP A 56 -35.44 6.04 -9.18
C ASP A 56 -34.28 7.04 -9.50
N PHE A 57 -33.90 7.22 -10.78
CA PHE A 57 -33.26 8.49 -11.21
C PHE A 57 -33.98 9.24 -12.34
N SER A 58 -35.20 8.86 -12.71
CA SER A 58 -35.99 9.59 -13.73
C SER A 58 -36.54 10.95 -13.23
N HIS A 59 -36.32 11.32 -11.97
CA HIS A 59 -36.91 12.52 -11.36
C HIS A 59 -35.92 13.50 -10.71
N LEU A 60 -34.61 13.27 -10.78
CA LEU A 60 -33.61 14.18 -10.22
C LEU A 60 -32.76 14.81 -11.32
N ASP A 61 -33.32 15.86 -11.93
CA ASP A 61 -32.56 16.89 -12.64
C ASP A 61 -31.77 17.69 -11.58
N ILE A 62 -30.69 17.10 -11.06
CA ILE A 62 -29.72 17.82 -10.22
C ILE A 62 -28.82 18.60 -11.19
N SER A 63 -29.01 19.91 -11.29
CA SER A 63 -28.06 20.73 -12.04
C SER A 63 -26.73 20.80 -11.29
N VAL A 64 -25.63 21.00 -12.00
CA VAL A 64 -24.28 21.11 -11.39
C VAL A 64 -24.22 22.27 -10.37
N ASP A 65 -25.08 23.28 -10.52
CA ASP A 65 -25.20 24.40 -9.59
C ASP A 65 -25.84 24.00 -8.26
N ASP A 66 -26.69 22.96 -8.22
CA ASP A 66 -27.36 22.46 -7.01
C ASP A 66 -26.43 21.63 -6.10
N LEU A 67 -25.28 21.18 -6.62
CA LEU A 67 -24.27 20.41 -5.87
C LEU A 67 -23.15 21.28 -5.29
N LYS A 68 -23.15 22.59 -5.56
CA LYS A 68 -22.07 23.48 -5.14
C LYS A 68 -22.18 23.73 -3.63
N ILE A 69 -21.23 23.19 -2.87
CA ILE A 69 -21.06 23.49 -1.45
C ILE A 69 -20.31 24.82 -1.34
N PHE A 70 -20.94 25.81 -0.73
CA PHE A 70 -20.35 27.13 -0.52
C PHE A 70 -19.71 27.15 0.86
N THR A 71 -18.47 27.62 0.95
CA THR A 71 -17.85 27.87 2.25
C THR A 71 -18.46 29.11 2.92
N GLU A 72 -18.27 29.28 4.23
CA GLU A 72 -18.72 30.50 4.90
C GLU A 72 -18.08 31.75 4.30
N ASP A 73 -16.82 31.64 3.86
CA ASP A 73 -16.09 32.72 3.18
C ASP A 73 -16.71 33.02 1.80
N ASP A 74 -17.09 32.00 1.02
CA ASP A 74 -17.78 32.19 -0.27
C ASP A 74 -19.15 32.84 -0.11
N LEU A 75 -19.91 32.45 0.92
CA LEU A 75 -21.21 33.03 1.24
C LEU A 75 -21.07 34.49 1.70
N MET A 76 -20.03 34.79 2.48
CA MET A 76 -19.69 36.15 2.87
C MET A 76 -19.28 37.00 1.67
N ASP A 77 -18.44 36.48 0.77
CA ASP A 77 -18.01 37.19 -0.43
C ASP A 77 -19.17 37.45 -1.40
N MET A 78 -20.11 36.50 -1.53
CA MET A 78 -21.33 36.72 -2.30
C MET A 78 -22.22 37.79 -1.66
N ALA A 79 -22.42 37.73 -0.33
CA ALA A 79 -23.20 38.75 0.37
C ALA A 79 -22.55 40.14 0.28
N LEU A 80 -21.22 40.22 0.44
CA LEU A 80 -20.47 41.47 0.31
C LEU A 80 -20.55 42.01 -1.11
N LYS A 81 -20.36 41.17 -2.14
CA LYS A 81 -20.49 41.60 -3.54
C LYS A 81 -21.86 42.17 -3.86
N GLU A 82 -22.95 41.58 -3.37
CA GLU A 82 -24.30 42.13 -3.59
C GLU A 82 -24.52 43.47 -2.84
N VAL A 83 -23.92 43.64 -1.65
CA VAL A 83 -23.98 44.90 -0.89
C VAL A 83 -23.19 46.02 -1.58
N PHE A 84 -22.10 45.72 -2.28
CA PHE A 84 -21.24 46.72 -2.91
C PHE A 84 -21.55 46.99 -4.39
N GLN A 85 -22.27 46.11 -5.10
CA GLN A 85 -22.67 46.33 -6.50
C GLN A 85 -23.59 47.56 -6.70
N GLY A 86 -24.23 48.08 -5.65
CA GLY A 86 -25.03 49.31 -5.69
C GLY A 86 -24.24 50.63 -5.58
N ARG A 87 -22.91 50.61 -5.44
CA ARG A 87 -22.11 51.83 -5.18
C ARG A 87 -21.03 52.18 -6.23
N GLU A 88 -20.86 51.40 -7.29
CA GLU A 88 -19.77 51.63 -8.28
C GLU A 88 -20.26 52.01 -9.69
N ASN A 89 -21.33 52.79 -9.81
CA ASN A 89 -21.79 53.30 -11.12
C ASN A 89 -22.03 54.82 -11.17
N ASP A 90 -21.26 55.61 -10.41
CA ASP A 90 -21.08 57.03 -10.73
C ASP A 90 -19.70 57.51 -10.25
N GLU A 91 -18.75 57.61 -11.20
CA GLU A 91 -17.86 58.76 -11.45
C GLU A 91 -16.67 58.32 -12.33
N ASN A 92 -16.75 58.61 -13.64
CA ASN A 92 -15.63 58.62 -14.57
C ASN A 92 -15.35 60.07 -15.01
N HIS A 93 -14.33 60.73 -14.45
CA HIS A 93 -13.18 61.33 -15.17
C HIS A 93 -12.36 62.34 -14.30
N PRO A 94 -11.04 62.50 -14.55
CA PRO A 94 -10.02 63.01 -13.61
C PRO A 94 -9.66 64.50 -13.87
N PRO A 95 -8.88 65.25 -13.02
CA PRO A 95 -7.41 65.10 -12.99
C PRO A 95 -6.60 65.55 -11.73
N LEU A 96 -5.37 65.01 -11.66
CA LEU A 96 -4.07 65.64 -11.30
C LEU A 96 -3.54 65.76 -9.85
N LEU A 97 -2.24 65.41 -9.79
CA LEU A 97 -1.19 65.66 -8.81
C LEU A 97 -1.14 67.13 -8.33
N ASP A 98 -1.03 67.40 -7.03
CA ASP A 98 0.26 67.62 -6.33
C ASP A 98 0.11 68.45 -5.01
N GLN A 99 0.81 67.94 -3.99
CA GLN A 99 1.35 68.55 -2.77
C GLN A 99 0.47 68.91 -1.55
N PRO A 100 0.98 68.62 -0.32
CA PRO A 100 0.32 68.94 0.94
C PRO A 100 0.81 70.25 1.59
N ASN A 101 -0.13 70.88 2.29
CA ASN A 101 -0.01 71.56 3.59
C ASN A 101 1.03 72.69 3.81
N ALA A 102 0.48 73.90 3.93
CA ALA A 102 0.79 74.81 5.04
C ALA A 102 -0.38 74.84 6.05
N ARG A 103 -0.15 74.16 7.17
CA ARG A 103 -0.61 74.38 8.57
C ARG A 103 -1.96 75.09 8.90
N PHE A 104 -2.75 74.30 9.64
CA PHE A 104 -3.53 74.58 10.87
C PHE A 104 -4.81 75.45 10.84
N GLY A 105 -5.90 74.87 11.38
CA GLY A 105 -6.83 75.62 12.25
C GLY A 105 -8.32 75.35 12.10
N GLU A 106 -8.81 74.32 12.77
CA GLU A 106 -10.06 74.25 13.56
C GLU A 106 -11.38 74.97 13.16
N LYS A 107 -12.45 74.15 13.23
CA LYS A 107 -13.82 74.36 13.75
C LYS A 107 -15.01 74.28 12.79
N LYS A 108 -15.82 73.28 13.14
CA LYS A 108 -17.15 72.85 12.71
C LYS A 108 -18.20 73.98 12.62
N SER A 109 -19.04 73.92 11.60
CA SER A 109 -20.47 74.25 11.73
C SER A 109 -21.32 73.40 10.78
N ASN A 110 -22.25 72.64 11.39
CA ASN A 110 -23.30 71.85 10.75
C ASN A 110 -24.30 72.73 9.98
N ARG A 111 -24.79 72.25 8.83
CA ARG A 111 -26.23 72.30 8.48
C ARG A 111 -26.63 71.25 7.44
N LYS A 112 -27.61 70.43 7.86
CA LYS A 112 -28.33 69.33 7.19
C LYS A 112 -29.20 69.78 6.00
N ARG A 113 -29.40 68.86 5.03
CA ARG A 113 -30.69 68.33 4.48
C ARG A 113 -30.34 67.45 3.26
N LYS A 114 -30.53 66.13 3.24
CA LYS A 114 -31.67 65.20 3.43
C LYS A 114 -32.41 64.89 2.11
N GLY A 115 -32.37 63.59 1.76
CA GLY A 115 -33.37 62.84 0.99
C GLY A 115 -33.26 63.01 -0.53
N THR A 116 -33.49 62.00 -1.38
CA THR A 116 -34.38 60.85 -1.19
C THR A 116 -34.07 59.87 -2.33
N ASN A 117 -33.40 58.74 -2.09
CA ASN A 117 -33.24 57.64 -3.07
C ASN A 117 -32.75 56.30 -2.45
N ASP A 118 -32.56 56.20 -1.12
CA ASP A 118 -31.99 54.98 -0.47
C ASP A 118 -32.97 53.80 -0.37
N SER A 119 -34.29 54.02 -0.27
CA SER A 119 -35.19 52.95 0.18
C SER A 119 -35.47 51.85 -0.85
N VAL A 120 -35.20 52.08 -2.13
CA VAL A 120 -35.47 51.10 -3.21
C VAL A 120 -34.26 50.19 -3.43
N LEU A 121 -33.04 50.74 -3.34
CA LEU A 121 -31.79 49.96 -3.44
C LEU A 121 -31.58 49.07 -2.21
N GLU A 122 -32.03 49.52 -1.04
CA GLU A 122 -31.96 48.75 0.20
C GLU A 122 -32.89 47.51 0.15
N SER A 123 -34.07 47.61 -0.48
CA SER A 123 -35.01 46.50 -0.62
C SER A 123 -34.49 45.36 -1.52
N ASP A 124 -33.88 45.71 -2.65
CA ASP A 124 -33.35 44.76 -3.63
C ASP A 124 -32.10 44.03 -3.08
N CYS A 125 -31.29 44.75 -2.31
CA CYS A 125 -30.13 44.18 -1.61
C CYS A 125 -30.54 43.22 -0.48
N ILE A 126 -31.61 43.53 0.26
CA ILE A 126 -32.13 42.65 1.32
C ILE A 126 -32.66 41.35 0.72
N GLU A 127 -33.43 41.40 -0.37
CA GLU A 127 -34.04 40.21 -0.99
C GLU A 127 -32.99 39.22 -1.54
N LYS A 128 -31.87 39.75 -2.05
CA LYS A 128 -30.73 38.93 -2.52
C LYS A 128 -29.88 38.36 -1.38
N VAL A 129 -29.68 39.10 -0.29
CA VAL A 129 -29.00 38.58 0.90
C VAL A 129 -29.85 37.48 1.56
N GLU A 130 -31.17 37.64 1.57
CA GLU A 130 -32.08 36.57 2.00
C GLU A 130 -31.96 35.31 1.12
N GLN A 131 -31.65 35.45 -0.17
CA GLN A 131 -31.38 34.30 -1.03
C GLN A 131 -30.11 33.55 -0.61
N VAL A 132 -29.04 34.25 -0.22
CA VAL A 132 -27.80 33.65 0.33
C VAL A 132 -28.08 32.94 1.65
N VAL A 133 -28.92 33.52 2.51
CA VAL A 133 -29.34 32.88 3.77
C VAL A 133 -30.14 31.61 3.51
N ARG A 134 -31.05 31.61 2.54
CA ARG A 134 -31.80 30.41 2.13
C ARG A 134 -30.88 29.30 1.62
N ILE A 135 -29.83 29.64 0.87
CA ILE A 135 -28.82 28.67 0.40
C ILE A 135 -28.07 28.06 1.59
N LYS A 136 -27.60 28.88 2.54
CA LYS A 136 -26.91 28.39 3.75
C LYS A 136 -27.80 27.46 4.58
N GLN A 137 -29.06 27.84 4.76
CA GLN A 137 -30.01 27.05 5.52
C GLN A 137 -30.27 25.68 4.87
N LYS A 138 -30.47 25.65 3.54
CA LYS A 138 -30.62 24.39 2.79
C LYS A 138 -29.38 23.51 2.90
N GLN A 139 -28.17 24.09 2.81
CA GLN A 139 -26.92 23.33 2.96
C GLN A 139 -26.76 22.72 4.36
N GLU A 140 -27.17 23.43 5.43
CA GLU A 140 -27.14 22.88 6.78
C GLU A 140 -28.23 21.82 7.00
N GLU A 141 -29.40 21.94 6.38
CA GLU A 141 -30.46 20.92 6.39
C GLU A 141 -30.01 19.64 5.65
N ASP A 142 -29.40 19.78 4.47
CA ASP A 142 -28.86 18.66 3.69
C ASP A 142 -27.70 17.98 4.44
N LYS A 143 -26.81 18.76 5.06
CA LYS A 143 -25.72 18.27 5.90
C LYS A 143 -26.25 17.55 7.15
N ALA A 144 -27.33 18.03 7.76
CA ALA A 144 -27.99 17.35 8.88
C ALA A 144 -28.66 16.04 8.45
N SER A 145 -29.28 16.02 7.26
CA SER A 145 -29.88 14.82 6.66
C SER A 145 -28.83 13.74 6.40
N VAL A 146 -27.69 14.09 5.77
CA VAL A 146 -26.57 13.16 5.55
C VAL A 146 -26.00 12.63 6.88
N LYS A 147 -25.98 13.48 7.92
CA LYS A 147 -25.51 13.09 9.26
C LYS A 147 -26.45 12.12 9.97
N LEU A 148 -27.74 12.12 9.67
CA LEU A 148 -28.71 11.14 10.19
C LEU A 148 -28.60 9.77 9.51
N HIS A 149 -28.16 9.73 8.25
CA HIS A 149 -27.98 8.48 7.47
C HIS A 149 -26.56 7.92 7.51
N SER A 150 -25.58 8.68 8.03
CA SER A 150 -24.23 8.20 8.24
C SER A 150 -24.10 7.51 9.60
N PHE A 151 -23.65 6.26 9.62
CA PHE A 151 -23.31 5.53 10.86
C PHE A 151 -22.40 6.37 11.76
N ASP A 152 -22.90 6.77 12.92
CA ASP A 152 -22.22 7.63 13.91
C ASP A 152 -21.06 6.87 14.58
N ARG A 153 -19.90 6.83 13.91
CA ARG A 153 -18.66 6.38 14.54
C ARG A 153 -18.03 7.55 15.28
N ARG A 154 -18.45 7.78 16.53
CA ARG A 154 -17.76 8.66 17.46
C ARG A 154 -16.29 8.25 17.60
N ILE A 155 -15.40 8.96 16.90
CA ILE A 155 -13.98 8.99 17.27
C ILE A 155 -13.91 9.98 18.43
N ASN A 156 -13.93 9.44 19.65
CA ASN A 156 -13.57 10.23 20.82
C ASN A 156 -12.14 10.74 20.61
N GLU A 157 -11.98 12.05 20.54
CA GLU A 157 -10.71 12.75 20.69
C GLU A 157 -10.21 12.56 22.13
N ALA A 158 -9.71 11.36 22.42
CA ALA A 158 -8.90 11.11 23.60
C ALA A 158 -7.44 11.32 23.18
N VAL A 159 -6.92 12.50 23.53
CA VAL A 159 -5.49 12.75 23.72
C VAL A 159 -4.93 11.58 24.53
N HIS A 160 -4.03 10.77 23.95
CA HIS A 160 -2.80 10.26 24.58
C HIS A 160 -2.02 9.28 23.66
N LYS A 161 -0.74 9.64 23.48
CA LYS A 161 0.43 8.83 23.10
C LYS A 161 0.42 8.13 21.73
N SER A 162 1.28 8.67 20.87
CA SER A 162 1.87 8.09 19.65
C SER A 162 2.13 6.58 19.76
N THR A 163 1.11 5.78 19.51
CA THR A 163 1.26 4.44 18.96
C THR A 163 1.02 4.62 17.49
N ARG A 164 2.00 4.28 16.65
CA ARG A 164 1.97 4.49 15.21
C ARG A 164 0.84 3.66 14.59
N THR A 165 -0.38 4.18 14.60
CA THR A 165 -1.53 3.62 13.88
C THR A 165 -1.21 3.70 12.41
N GLU A 166 -0.80 2.57 11.83
CA GLU A 166 -0.55 2.44 10.42
C GLU A 166 -1.87 2.71 9.67
N ARG A 167 -1.93 3.85 8.99
CA ARG A 167 -3.08 4.32 8.20
C ARG A 167 -3.40 3.27 7.13
N MET A 168 -4.69 3.01 6.89
CA MET A 168 -5.20 2.12 5.83
C MET A 168 -4.42 2.38 4.52
N ARG A 169 -3.68 1.37 4.04
CA ARG A 169 -2.95 1.45 2.77
C ARG A 169 -3.84 0.93 1.65
N THR A 170 -4.17 1.81 0.71
CA THR A 170 -4.95 1.49 -0.49
C THR A 170 -4.08 0.79 -1.53
N LEU A 171 -4.69 -0.11 -2.31
CA LEU A 171 -4.10 -0.63 -3.55
C LEU A 171 -3.99 0.52 -4.55
N ARG A 172 -2.77 0.95 -4.89
CA ARG A 172 -2.53 1.93 -5.94
C ARG A 172 -2.64 1.28 -7.32
N SER A 173 -3.15 2.03 -8.29
CA SER A 173 -3.19 1.62 -9.71
C SER A 173 -1.78 1.33 -10.24
N THR A 174 -1.67 0.35 -11.15
CA THR A 174 -0.41 -0.03 -11.83
C THR A 174 0.15 1.09 -12.70
N SER A 175 -0.61 2.14 -12.99
CA SER A 175 -0.14 3.36 -13.67
C SER A 175 0.94 4.12 -12.90
N SER A 176 1.02 3.94 -11.57
CA SER A 176 2.00 4.60 -10.70
C SER A 176 3.25 3.77 -10.38
N THR A 177 3.27 2.49 -10.78
CA THR A 177 4.40 1.60 -10.51
C THR A 177 5.55 1.86 -11.49
N ARG A 178 6.74 2.04 -10.90
CA ARG A 178 8.04 2.29 -11.53
C ARG A 178 8.14 1.54 -12.87
N LYS A 179 8.24 2.30 -13.98
CA LYS A 179 8.37 1.85 -15.39
C LYS A 179 8.71 0.36 -15.48
N VAL A 180 7.68 -0.45 -15.79
CA VAL A 180 7.83 -1.86 -16.11
C VAL A 180 8.96 -1.98 -17.13
N ASN A 181 9.97 -2.79 -16.82
CA ASN A 181 11.10 -3.00 -17.72
C ASN A 181 10.56 -3.79 -18.93
N THR A 182 10.29 -3.09 -20.02
CA THR A 182 9.61 -3.57 -21.24
C THR A 182 10.45 -4.52 -22.10
N ALA A 183 11.38 -5.26 -21.50
CA ALA A 183 12.26 -6.18 -22.22
C ALA A 183 11.56 -7.49 -22.66
N SER A 184 10.33 -7.77 -22.20
CA SER A 184 9.58 -9.00 -22.51
C SER A 184 8.40 -8.80 -23.49
N LEU A 185 8.37 -7.70 -24.24
CA LEU A 185 7.30 -7.38 -25.20
C LEU A 185 7.41 -8.17 -26.52
N GLN A 186 7.14 -9.49 -26.50
CA GLN A 186 6.85 -10.23 -27.73
C GLN A 186 5.51 -10.96 -27.74
N GLU A 187 4.85 -11.17 -26.59
CA GLU A 187 3.52 -11.79 -26.55
C GLU A 187 2.51 -10.89 -25.85
N HIS A 188 1.54 -10.38 -26.62
CA HIS A 188 0.36 -9.71 -26.06
C HIS A 188 -0.74 -10.76 -25.89
N LEU A 189 -0.96 -11.18 -24.64
CA LEU A 189 -2.02 -12.13 -24.28
C LEU A 189 -3.12 -11.38 -23.53
N PRO A 190 -4.32 -11.18 -24.10
CA PRO A 190 -5.37 -10.41 -23.45
C PRO A 190 -5.83 -11.08 -22.16
N VAL A 191 -6.13 -10.27 -21.15
CA VAL A 191 -6.79 -10.75 -19.92
C VAL A 191 -8.22 -11.20 -20.26
N LEU A 192 -8.62 -12.38 -19.79
CA LEU A 192 -9.97 -12.90 -19.97
C LEU A 192 -10.85 -12.39 -18.83
N TYR A 193 -11.93 -11.70 -19.15
CA TYR A 193 -12.85 -11.17 -18.15
C TYR A 193 -13.95 -12.18 -17.77
N PRO A 194 -14.41 -12.17 -16.51
CA PRO A 194 -13.91 -11.36 -15.40
C PRO A 194 -12.66 -12.00 -14.77
N GLU A 195 -11.68 -11.17 -14.39
CA GLU A 195 -10.43 -11.61 -13.76
C GLU A 195 -10.24 -10.90 -12.42
N VAL A 196 -9.60 -11.59 -11.48
CA VAL A 196 -9.29 -11.08 -10.15
C VAL A 196 -7.78 -10.89 -10.01
N VAL A 197 -7.39 -9.76 -9.45
CA VAL A 197 -6.00 -9.43 -9.12
C VAL A 197 -5.81 -9.59 -7.62
N LEU A 198 -4.82 -10.38 -7.22
CA LEU A 198 -4.40 -10.58 -5.84
C LEU A 198 -3.15 -9.73 -5.54
N SER A 199 -3.10 -9.14 -4.35
CA SER A 199 -1.92 -8.46 -3.82
C SER A 199 -1.18 -9.37 -2.86
N VAL A 200 -0.01 -9.87 -3.29
CA VAL A 200 0.82 -10.79 -2.51
C VAL A 200 2.03 -10.05 -1.95
N GLU A 201 2.22 -10.14 -0.65
CA GLU A 201 3.38 -9.58 0.05
C GLU A 201 4.34 -10.70 0.45
N VAL A 202 5.63 -10.47 0.28
CA VAL A 202 6.70 -11.38 0.69
C VAL A 202 7.53 -10.69 1.77
N TYR A 203 7.77 -11.39 2.87
CA TYR A 203 8.54 -10.88 4.01
C TYR A 203 9.92 -11.53 4.11
N HIS A 204 10.84 -10.83 4.75
CA HIS A 204 12.23 -11.27 4.92
C HIS A 204 12.31 -12.54 5.77
N ASN A 205 13.20 -13.46 5.42
CA ASN A 205 13.41 -14.74 6.10
C ASN A 205 13.84 -14.61 7.57
N VAL A 206 14.81 -13.74 7.86
CA VAL A 206 15.30 -13.42 9.21
C VAL A 206 14.45 -12.33 9.86
N ARG A 207 14.25 -11.20 9.17
CA ARG A 207 13.51 -10.04 9.70
C ARG A 207 12.00 -10.17 9.39
N LYS A 208 11.32 -11.12 10.03
CA LYS A 208 9.93 -11.50 9.71
C LYS A 208 8.91 -10.35 9.58
N GLY A 209 9.11 -9.21 10.24
CA GLY A 209 8.25 -8.02 10.11
C GLY A 209 8.57 -7.08 8.94
N THR A 210 9.62 -7.36 8.17
CA THR A 210 10.09 -6.50 7.06
C THR A 210 9.58 -7.05 5.73
N LYS A 211 8.67 -6.31 5.09
CA LYS A 211 8.24 -6.62 3.71
C LYS A 211 9.40 -6.39 2.74
N ILE A 212 9.73 -7.42 1.96
CA ILE A 212 10.77 -7.35 0.93
C ILE A 212 10.17 -7.07 -0.45
N GLN A 213 9.00 -7.63 -0.76
CA GLN A 213 8.36 -7.49 -2.07
C GLN A 213 6.84 -7.41 -1.95
N GLU A 214 6.21 -6.73 -2.89
CA GLU A 214 4.77 -6.75 -3.13
C GLU A 214 4.55 -7.00 -4.62
N LEU A 215 3.71 -7.98 -4.94
CA LEU A 215 3.41 -8.39 -6.29
C LEU A 215 1.90 -8.42 -6.52
N LEU A 216 1.48 -8.02 -7.71
CA LEU A 216 0.12 -8.26 -8.21
C LEU A 216 0.13 -9.53 -9.05
N VAL A 217 -0.77 -10.45 -8.75
CA VAL A 217 -0.89 -11.75 -9.39
C VAL A 217 -2.32 -11.94 -9.89
N LEU A 218 -2.53 -12.57 -11.05
CA LEU A 218 -3.89 -12.87 -11.51
C LEU A 218 -4.41 -14.17 -10.87
N GLY A 219 -5.70 -14.24 -10.60
CA GLY A 219 -6.35 -15.43 -10.05
C GLY A 219 -6.17 -16.66 -10.93
N GLY A 220 -6.18 -16.47 -12.26
CA GLY A 220 -5.93 -17.53 -13.23
C GLY A 220 -4.48 -18.00 -13.37
N GLN A 221 -3.50 -17.39 -12.67
CA GLN A 221 -2.08 -17.79 -12.78
C GLN A 221 -1.74 -18.96 -11.87
N THR A 222 -0.77 -19.77 -12.32
CA THR A 222 -0.17 -20.83 -11.51
C THR A 222 0.68 -20.24 -10.40
N LEU A 223 0.86 -20.98 -9.31
CA LEU A 223 1.76 -20.57 -8.23
C LEU A 223 3.21 -20.41 -8.68
N THR A 224 3.64 -21.19 -9.69
CA THR A 224 4.98 -21.08 -10.27
C THR A 224 5.25 -19.70 -10.88
N ALA A 225 4.23 -19.05 -11.43
CA ALA A 225 4.36 -17.69 -11.96
C ALA A 225 4.75 -16.69 -10.85
N LEU A 226 4.21 -16.87 -9.64
CA LEU A 226 4.63 -16.12 -8.46
C LEU A 226 6.05 -16.50 -8.04
N ARG A 227 6.35 -17.80 -7.89
CA ARG A 227 7.69 -18.30 -7.49
C ARG A 227 8.79 -17.67 -8.34
N ASP A 228 8.63 -17.68 -9.66
CA ASP A 228 9.63 -17.22 -10.62
C ASP A 228 9.87 -15.69 -10.55
N LYS A 229 9.01 -14.94 -9.85
CA LYS A 229 9.15 -13.49 -9.63
C LYS A 229 9.62 -13.11 -8.23
N ILE A 230 9.65 -14.04 -7.29
CA ILE A 230 10.14 -13.76 -5.93
C ILE A 230 11.67 -13.66 -5.99
N PHE A 231 12.19 -12.49 -5.63
CA PHE A 231 13.62 -12.30 -5.39
C PHE A 231 14.01 -12.63 -3.95
N CYS A 232 15.00 -13.50 -3.75
CA CYS A 232 15.67 -13.67 -2.48
C CYS A 232 17.20 -13.66 -2.67
N SER A 233 17.91 -13.00 -1.77
CA SER A 233 19.38 -12.96 -1.78
C SER A 233 20.01 -14.34 -1.58
N THR A 234 19.35 -15.24 -0.84
CA THR A 234 19.81 -16.62 -0.66
C THR A 234 19.97 -17.35 -1.99
N ASP A 235 19.08 -17.12 -2.96
CA ASP A 235 19.24 -17.71 -4.31
C ASP A 235 20.57 -17.30 -4.94
N GLN A 236 20.91 -16.01 -4.85
CA GLN A 236 22.16 -15.50 -5.40
C GLN A 236 23.40 -16.05 -4.66
N VAL A 237 23.33 -16.19 -3.32
CA VAL A 237 24.41 -16.79 -2.54
C VAL A 237 24.62 -18.24 -2.96
N MET A 238 23.55 -19.03 -2.98
CA MET A 238 23.63 -20.46 -3.28
C MET A 238 24.09 -20.72 -4.71
N HIS A 239 23.65 -19.91 -5.68
CA HIS A 239 24.16 -19.97 -7.05
C HIS A 239 25.66 -19.67 -7.13
N LYS A 240 26.14 -18.61 -6.46
CA LYS A 240 27.58 -18.27 -6.45
C LYS A 240 28.42 -19.35 -5.79
N ALA A 241 27.90 -19.98 -4.74
CA ALA A 241 28.57 -21.07 -4.04
C ALA A 241 28.54 -22.41 -4.79
N GLY A 242 27.82 -22.52 -5.91
CA GLY A 242 27.60 -23.79 -6.61
C GLY A 242 26.77 -24.80 -5.80
N GLN A 243 26.04 -24.33 -4.78
CA GLN A 243 25.23 -25.13 -3.86
C GLN A 243 23.73 -24.85 -4.05
N HIS A 244 23.34 -24.39 -5.24
CA HIS A 244 21.95 -24.08 -5.54
C HIS A 244 21.06 -25.32 -5.46
N ASP A 245 20.02 -25.24 -4.62
CA ASP A 245 19.00 -26.27 -4.49
C ASP A 245 17.70 -25.77 -5.13
N PRO A 246 17.22 -26.40 -6.22
CA PRO A 246 15.97 -26.00 -6.87
C PRO A 246 14.72 -26.41 -6.07
N SER A 247 14.88 -27.15 -4.98
CA SER A 247 13.79 -27.59 -4.11
C SER A 247 13.12 -26.42 -3.40
N GLY A 248 11.79 -26.43 -3.38
CA GLY A 248 11.01 -25.43 -2.66
C GLY A 248 9.52 -25.75 -2.68
N TYR A 249 8.77 -25.13 -1.77
CA TYR A 249 7.32 -25.29 -1.71
C TYR A 249 6.63 -24.05 -1.14
N PHE A 250 5.37 -23.87 -1.52
CA PHE A 250 4.45 -23.01 -0.77
C PHE A 250 3.59 -23.88 0.16
N LEU A 251 3.24 -23.37 1.34
CA LEU A 251 2.18 -23.92 2.18
C LEU A 251 1.14 -22.83 2.38
N ILE A 252 -0.02 -23.02 1.74
CA ILE A 252 -1.17 -22.12 1.80
C ILE A 252 -2.32 -22.91 2.41
N GLU A 253 -2.83 -22.45 3.56
CA GLU A 253 -3.76 -23.20 4.40
C GLU A 253 -3.25 -24.63 4.69
N ASP A 254 -3.98 -25.64 4.26
CA ASP A 254 -3.71 -27.07 4.39
C ASP A 254 -3.09 -27.69 3.12
N VAL A 255 -2.64 -26.87 2.17
CA VAL A 255 -2.12 -27.33 0.87
C VAL A 255 -0.62 -27.04 0.74
N PHE A 256 0.17 -28.11 0.75
CA PHE A 256 1.57 -28.08 0.31
C PHE A 256 1.63 -28.04 -1.21
N CYS A 257 2.41 -27.10 -1.74
CA CYS A 257 2.62 -26.89 -3.17
C CYS A 257 4.11 -27.00 -3.48
N PRO A 258 4.69 -28.22 -3.54
CA PRO A 258 6.10 -28.40 -3.89
C PRO A 258 6.34 -28.06 -5.36
N ASP A 259 7.45 -27.40 -5.65
CA ASP A 259 7.90 -27.17 -7.00
C ASP A 259 8.80 -28.29 -7.47
N LEU A 260 8.23 -29.17 -8.29
CA LEU A 260 8.89 -30.35 -8.85
C LEU A 260 9.11 -30.20 -10.36
N ARG A 261 9.19 -28.96 -10.87
CA ARG A 261 9.47 -28.71 -12.30
C ARG A 261 10.89 -29.12 -12.70
N ASP A 262 11.85 -28.99 -11.77
CA ASP A 262 13.23 -29.42 -11.98
C ASP A 262 13.37 -30.90 -11.58
N PRO A 263 13.91 -31.78 -12.45
CA PRO A 263 14.11 -33.19 -12.12
C PRO A 263 15.05 -33.45 -10.92
N SER A 264 15.93 -32.50 -10.60
CA SER A 264 16.83 -32.56 -9.44
C SER A 264 16.20 -32.03 -8.14
N ALA A 265 15.00 -31.44 -8.21
CA ALA A 265 14.30 -30.96 -7.02
C ALA A 265 13.83 -32.12 -6.14
N ILE A 266 14.10 -31.99 -4.85
CA ILE A 266 13.67 -32.91 -3.80
C ILE A 266 12.32 -32.43 -3.27
N ASP A 267 11.37 -33.35 -3.13
CA ASP A 267 10.09 -33.07 -2.49
C ASP A 267 10.23 -32.97 -0.97
N LEU A 268 10.55 -31.76 -0.50
CA LEU A 268 10.70 -31.42 0.93
C LEU A 268 9.41 -31.63 1.74
N THR A 269 8.26 -31.81 1.08
CA THR A 269 6.97 -31.95 1.74
C THR A 269 6.69 -33.40 2.15
N ARG A 270 7.31 -34.39 1.51
CA ARG A 270 7.10 -35.82 1.80
C ARG A 270 7.44 -36.20 3.24
N PRO A 271 8.64 -35.90 3.78
CA PRO A 271 8.97 -36.28 5.15
C PRO A 271 7.99 -35.67 6.18
N ILE A 272 7.48 -34.47 5.89
CA ILE A 272 6.49 -33.78 6.74
C ILE A 272 5.15 -34.53 6.70
N LEU A 273 4.68 -34.90 5.51
CA LEU A 273 3.43 -35.63 5.33
C LEU A 273 3.49 -37.05 5.90
N ASP A 274 4.63 -37.72 5.76
CA ASP A 274 4.84 -39.05 6.34
C ASP A 274 4.87 -38.96 7.87
N TRP A 275 5.55 -37.96 8.45
CA TRP A 275 5.48 -37.70 9.89
C TRP A 275 4.05 -37.42 10.37
N LEU A 276 3.27 -36.61 9.65
CA LEU A 276 1.86 -36.34 9.97
C LEU A 276 0.98 -37.60 9.95
N ARG A 277 1.31 -38.58 9.09
CA ARG A 277 0.61 -39.86 8.96
C ARG A 277 1.01 -40.84 10.08
N ASP A 278 2.31 -40.96 10.34
CA ASP A 278 2.89 -41.95 11.23
C ASP A 278 2.79 -41.54 12.70
N SER A 279 2.76 -40.24 12.98
CA SER A 279 2.77 -39.66 14.34
C SER A 279 1.48 -38.89 14.65
N LYS A 280 0.31 -39.45 14.27
CA LYS A 280 -0.98 -38.76 14.35
C LYS A 280 -1.33 -38.22 15.74
N GLU A 281 -1.09 -38.97 16.81
CA GLU A 281 -1.37 -38.52 18.18
C GLU A 281 -0.46 -37.37 18.59
N GLU A 282 0.82 -37.41 18.20
CA GLU A 282 1.77 -36.34 18.48
C GLU A 282 1.43 -35.07 17.68
N ALA A 283 1.09 -35.23 16.39
CA ALA A 283 0.64 -34.15 15.53
C ALA A 283 -0.63 -33.47 16.08
N GLN A 284 -1.61 -34.26 16.53
CA GLN A 284 -2.84 -33.75 17.15
C GLN A 284 -2.52 -32.95 18.42
N LYS A 285 -1.64 -33.45 19.30
CA LYS A 285 -1.21 -32.72 20.52
C LYS A 285 -0.52 -31.41 20.18
N LYS A 286 0.37 -31.41 19.18
CA LYS A 286 1.06 -30.20 18.69
C LYS A 286 0.07 -29.20 18.09
N TRP A 287 -0.90 -29.67 17.31
CA TRP A 287 -1.95 -28.83 16.74
C TRP A 287 -2.83 -28.19 17.80
N GLU A 288 -3.28 -28.96 18.79
CA GLU A 288 -4.05 -28.45 19.92
C GLU A 288 -3.28 -27.39 20.70
N TYR A 289 -1.97 -27.60 20.89
CA TYR A 289 -1.10 -26.60 21.51
C TYR A 289 -1.02 -25.30 20.69
N ILE A 290 -0.92 -25.39 19.36
CA ILE A 290 -0.88 -24.22 18.45
C ILE A 290 -2.19 -23.44 18.52
N ILE A 291 -3.34 -24.10 18.40
CA ILE A 291 -4.66 -23.44 18.38
C ILE A 291 -5.00 -22.80 19.72
N THR A 292 -4.61 -23.44 20.83
CA THR A 292 -4.94 -22.93 22.18
C THR A 292 -3.95 -21.87 22.66
N GLY A 293 -2.73 -21.85 22.13
CA GLY A 293 -1.67 -20.94 22.56
C GLY A 293 -1.23 -21.14 24.01
N GLU A 294 -0.18 -20.44 24.44
CA GLU A 294 0.28 -20.49 25.84
C GLU A 294 -0.70 -19.81 26.82
N LEU A 295 -1.40 -18.75 26.39
CA LEU A 295 -2.22 -17.90 27.26
C LEU A 295 -3.56 -18.53 27.67
N GLN A 296 -4.14 -19.45 26.88
CA GLN A 296 -5.45 -20.02 27.20
C GLN A 296 -5.40 -21.18 28.19
N LYS A 297 -4.23 -21.71 28.57
CA LYS A 297 -4.16 -22.78 29.61
C LYS A 297 -4.78 -22.32 30.94
N LYS A 298 -4.59 -21.04 31.32
CA LYS A 298 -5.16 -20.46 32.55
C LYS A 298 -6.67 -20.23 32.45
N GLN A 299 -7.21 -19.97 31.25
CA GLN A 299 -8.64 -19.73 31.02
C GLN A 299 -9.42 -21.03 30.73
N LYS A 300 -8.79 -22.04 30.11
CA LYS A 300 -9.36 -23.38 29.87
C LYS A 300 -9.68 -24.12 31.18
N ALA A 301 -8.91 -23.88 32.25
CA ALA A 301 -9.22 -24.41 33.58
C ALA A 301 -10.50 -23.82 34.20
N ILE A 302 -11.02 -22.71 33.66
CA ILE A 302 -12.12 -21.93 34.25
C ILE A 302 -13.43 -22.08 33.44
N MET A 303 -13.38 -22.26 32.12
CA MET A 303 -14.58 -22.12 31.25
C MET A 303 -15.06 -23.37 30.50
N GLY A 304 -14.47 -24.55 30.73
CA GLY A 304 -14.96 -25.81 30.13
C GLY A 304 -14.63 -26.00 28.64
N GLU A 305 -14.66 -27.27 28.21
CA GLU A 305 -14.23 -27.75 26.89
C GLU A 305 -15.16 -27.29 25.76
N LYS A 306 -14.66 -26.45 24.85
CA LYS A 306 -15.13 -26.44 23.46
C LYS A 306 -14.24 -27.38 22.66
N SER A 307 -14.87 -28.35 22.01
CA SER A 307 -14.25 -29.43 21.23
C SER A 307 -13.06 -28.94 20.42
N ALA A 308 -11.89 -29.52 20.67
CA ALA A 308 -10.69 -29.25 19.88
C ALA A 308 -10.97 -29.55 18.41
N SER A 309 -10.72 -28.57 17.54
CA SER A 309 -10.77 -28.75 16.09
C SER A 309 -9.81 -29.87 15.68
N GLN A 310 -10.29 -30.83 14.90
CA GLN A 310 -9.49 -31.92 14.33
C GLN A 310 -8.28 -31.36 13.55
N LEU A 311 -7.17 -32.11 13.53
CA LEU A 311 -6.00 -31.79 12.70
C LEU A 311 -6.42 -31.51 11.25
N PRO A 312 -5.90 -30.44 10.61
CA PRO A 312 -6.18 -30.16 9.21
C PRO A 312 -5.76 -31.32 8.31
N HIS A 313 -6.50 -31.54 7.23
CA HIS A 313 -6.17 -32.56 6.26
C HIS A 313 -5.14 -32.04 5.26
N PHE A 314 -3.86 -32.10 5.65
CA PHE A 314 -2.78 -31.67 4.79
C PHE A 314 -2.68 -32.53 3.52
N ARG A 315 -2.63 -31.86 2.37
CA ARG A 315 -2.44 -32.50 1.05
C ARG A 315 -1.28 -31.84 0.29
N SER A 316 -0.73 -32.55 -0.69
CA SER A 316 0.32 -32.03 -1.57
C SER A 316 -0.15 -32.03 -3.03
N ILE A 317 0.08 -30.92 -3.73
CA ILE A 317 -0.25 -30.72 -5.14
C ILE A 317 0.92 -30.02 -5.81
N GLU A 318 1.45 -30.58 -6.91
CA GLU A 318 2.57 -29.98 -7.63
C GLU A 318 2.29 -28.53 -8.05
N MET A 319 3.22 -27.61 -7.76
CA MET A 319 3.03 -26.16 -7.85
C MET A 319 2.58 -25.67 -9.24
N HIS A 320 3.07 -26.30 -10.31
CA HIS A 320 2.72 -25.97 -11.69
C HIS A 320 1.32 -26.46 -12.13
N LYS A 321 0.68 -27.35 -11.36
CA LYS A 321 -0.66 -27.88 -11.64
C LYS A 321 -1.78 -27.13 -10.92
N ILE A 322 -1.45 -26.15 -10.07
CA ILE A 322 -2.40 -25.41 -9.25
C ILE A 322 -2.33 -23.90 -9.49
N ARG A 323 -3.50 -23.26 -9.58
CA ARG A 323 -3.66 -21.81 -9.75
C ARG A 323 -4.18 -21.16 -8.47
N PHE A 324 -4.06 -19.83 -8.39
CA PHE A 324 -4.62 -19.07 -7.26
C PHE A 324 -6.14 -19.24 -7.13
N CYS A 325 -6.87 -19.37 -8.25
CA CYS A 325 -8.31 -19.61 -8.22
C CYS A 325 -8.72 -20.99 -7.72
N ASP A 326 -7.80 -21.95 -7.72
CA ASP A 326 -8.06 -23.31 -7.27
C ASP A 326 -7.88 -23.44 -5.75
N LEU A 327 -7.17 -22.51 -5.11
CA LEU A 327 -6.88 -22.49 -3.68
C LEU A 327 -7.98 -21.83 -2.84
N SER A 328 -8.07 -22.27 -1.58
CA SER A 328 -8.74 -21.55 -0.50
C SER A 328 -7.69 -20.86 0.36
N PHE A 329 -7.98 -19.63 0.79
CA PHE A 329 -7.10 -18.83 1.63
C PHE A 329 -7.86 -17.73 2.35
N GLN A 330 -7.28 -17.20 3.41
CA GLN A 330 -7.73 -16.07 4.20
C GLN A 330 -6.91 -14.83 3.84
N LEU A 331 -7.59 -13.74 3.53
CA LEU A 331 -6.91 -12.45 3.29
C LEU A 331 -6.24 -11.96 4.58
N GLY A 332 -4.98 -11.52 4.47
CA GLY A 332 -4.19 -11.06 5.61
C GLY A 332 -3.53 -12.18 6.45
N ALA A 333 -3.83 -13.45 6.17
CA ALA A 333 -3.15 -14.57 6.83
C ALA A 333 -1.72 -14.74 6.30
N GLY A 334 -0.83 -15.20 7.18
CA GLY A 334 0.55 -15.55 6.85
C GLY A 334 0.67 -17.01 6.39
N TYR A 335 1.25 -17.19 5.22
CA TYR A 335 1.59 -18.46 4.58
C TYR A 335 3.09 -18.65 4.49
N LEU A 336 3.54 -19.87 4.21
CA LEU A 336 4.96 -20.20 4.18
C LEU A 336 5.42 -20.38 2.73
N TYR A 337 6.55 -19.76 2.41
CA TYR A 337 7.37 -20.09 1.26
C TYR A 337 8.72 -20.63 1.75
N CYS A 338 9.08 -21.83 1.34
CA CYS A 338 10.39 -22.41 1.61
C CYS A 338 11.13 -22.65 0.29
N HIS A 339 12.41 -22.30 0.24
CA HIS A 339 13.29 -22.55 -0.90
C HIS A 339 14.76 -22.67 -0.45
N GLN A 340 15.64 -23.15 -1.33
CA GLN A 340 17.06 -23.42 -1.00
C GLN A 340 17.21 -24.32 0.24
N GLY A 341 16.33 -25.32 0.40
CA GLY A 341 16.33 -26.26 1.53
C GLY A 341 15.72 -25.71 2.84
N ASP A 342 16.17 -24.55 3.32
CA ASP A 342 15.81 -24.02 4.65
C ASP A 342 15.46 -22.52 4.69
N CYS A 343 15.54 -21.82 3.55
CA CYS A 343 15.22 -20.40 3.49
C CYS A 343 13.69 -20.22 3.51
N THR A 344 13.17 -19.76 4.65
CA THR A 344 11.73 -19.63 4.89
C THR A 344 11.28 -18.18 4.89
N HIS A 345 10.26 -17.86 4.10
CA HIS A 345 9.64 -16.55 4.01
C HIS A 345 8.16 -16.61 4.37
N THR A 346 7.65 -15.56 4.99
CA THR A 346 6.21 -15.38 5.15
C THR A 346 5.64 -14.73 3.89
N LEU A 347 4.63 -15.38 3.31
CA LEU A 347 3.78 -14.84 2.25
C LEU A 347 2.47 -14.36 2.85
N VAL A 348 1.96 -13.21 2.41
CA VAL A 348 0.64 -12.73 2.82
C VAL A 348 -0.14 -12.38 1.58
N ILE A 349 -1.29 -13.03 1.37
CA ILE A 349 -2.25 -12.56 0.38
C ILE A 349 -3.03 -11.43 1.05
N ARG A 350 -2.58 -10.20 0.84
CA ARG A 350 -3.09 -9.02 1.55
C ARG A 350 -4.53 -8.71 1.17
N ASP A 351 -4.82 -8.75 -0.12
CA ASP A 351 -6.07 -8.27 -0.68
C ASP A 351 -6.35 -8.89 -2.06
N MET A 352 -7.60 -8.83 -2.54
CA MET A 352 -7.98 -9.19 -3.91
C MET A 352 -9.09 -8.28 -4.46
N ARG A 353 -9.06 -7.97 -5.75
CA ARG A 353 -10.09 -7.13 -6.42
C ARG A 353 -10.32 -7.56 -7.87
N LEU A 354 -11.43 -7.13 -8.47
CA LEU A 354 -11.59 -7.24 -9.93
C LEU A 354 -10.51 -6.40 -10.64
N ILE A 355 -10.05 -6.90 -11.78
CA ILE A 355 -9.17 -6.14 -12.66
C ILE A 355 -9.89 -4.86 -13.13
N HIS A 356 -9.18 -3.73 -13.08
CA HIS A 356 -9.72 -2.41 -13.40
C HIS A 356 -9.30 -2.01 -14.82
N PRO A 357 -10.08 -1.21 -15.58
CA PRO A 357 -9.71 -0.75 -16.93
C PRO A 357 -8.37 0.00 -17.05
N GLU A 358 -7.87 0.56 -15.94
CA GLU A 358 -6.54 1.20 -15.87
C GLU A 358 -5.39 0.22 -15.57
N ASP A 359 -5.69 -1.04 -15.23
CA ASP A 359 -4.65 -2.04 -15.05
C ASP A 359 -3.99 -2.43 -16.39
N VAL A 360 -2.88 -3.15 -16.31
CA VAL A 360 -2.26 -3.70 -17.51
C VAL A 360 -3.09 -4.86 -18.02
N HIS A 361 -3.64 -4.77 -19.23
CA HIS A 361 -4.50 -5.81 -19.81
C HIS A 361 -3.74 -6.86 -20.62
N ASN A 362 -2.47 -7.12 -20.25
CA ASN A 362 -1.65 -8.16 -20.84
C ASN A 362 -1.27 -9.21 -19.77
N ARG A 363 -1.78 -10.42 -19.89
CA ARG A 363 -1.49 -11.52 -18.96
C ARG A 363 0.00 -11.83 -18.85
N ALA A 364 0.77 -11.63 -19.93
CA ALA A 364 2.19 -11.93 -19.96
C ALA A 364 3.04 -11.03 -19.05
N VAL A 365 2.51 -9.88 -18.60
CA VAL A 365 3.26 -8.98 -17.68
C VAL A 365 3.10 -9.35 -16.21
N TYR A 366 2.11 -10.17 -15.87
CA TYR A 366 1.89 -10.62 -14.50
C TYR A 366 2.76 -11.83 -14.18
N PRO A 367 3.23 -12.01 -12.94
CA PRO A 367 3.07 -11.09 -11.81
C PRO A 367 3.83 -9.77 -11.96
N ILE A 368 3.20 -8.67 -11.52
CA ILE A 368 3.77 -7.32 -11.56
C ILE A 368 4.34 -7.00 -10.18
N ILE A 369 5.64 -6.72 -10.09
CA ILE A 369 6.27 -6.26 -8.84
C ILE A 369 5.90 -4.79 -8.62
N THR A 370 5.11 -4.50 -7.58
CA THR A 370 4.68 -3.13 -7.23
C THR A 370 5.57 -2.51 -6.16
N PHE A 371 6.23 -3.33 -5.34
CA PHE A 371 7.22 -2.90 -4.37
C PHE A 371 8.36 -3.92 -4.31
N GLN A 372 9.59 -3.40 -4.20
CA GLN A 372 10.77 -4.18 -3.86
C GLN A 372 11.65 -3.34 -2.94
N LEU A 373 12.02 -3.90 -1.80
CA LEU A 373 12.86 -3.26 -0.81
C LEU A 373 14.21 -2.91 -1.45
N LYS A 374 14.59 -1.64 -1.38
CA LYS A 374 15.88 -1.18 -1.88
C LYS A 374 16.97 -1.56 -0.88
N LEU A 375 17.81 -2.49 -1.29
CA LEU A 375 19.05 -2.86 -0.61
C LEU A 375 20.02 -1.66 -0.54
N ARG A 376 20.60 -1.43 0.63
CA ARG A 376 21.57 -0.35 0.92
C ARG A 376 22.98 -0.90 1.09
N PHE A 377 23.64 -1.22 -0.02
CA PHE A 377 24.99 -1.79 -0.03
C PHE A 377 25.98 -1.07 0.88
N GLN A 378 26.76 -1.85 1.63
CA GLN A 378 27.93 -1.31 2.30
C GLN A 378 28.97 -0.89 1.27
N LYS A 379 29.59 0.27 1.51
CA LYS A 379 30.71 0.73 0.71
C LYS A 379 32.00 0.17 1.29
N CYS A 380 33.01 0.00 0.43
CA CYS A 380 34.35 -0.36 0.86
C CYS A 380 34.87 0.63 1.91
N ASN A 381 35.40 0.12 3.01
CA ASN A 381 35.97 0.88 4.11
C ASN A 381 37.21 1.68 3.71
N VAL A 382 37.96 1.23 2.70
CA VAL A 382 39.18 1.89 2.21
C VAL A 382 38.84 3.05 1.27
N CYS A 383 38.24 2.77 0.12
CA CYS A 383 37.99 3.82 -0.87
C CYS A 383 36.72 4.65 -0.60
N LYS A 384 35.75 4.12 0.18
CA LYS A 384 34.43 4.72 0.43
C LYS A 384 33.63 5.07 -0.85
N ILE A 385 34.03 4.51 -2.00
CA ILE A 385 33.44 4.75 -3.32
C ILE A 385 32.68 3.51 -3.80
N PHE A 386 33.39 2.40 -3.98
CA PHE A 386 32.84 1.17 -4.52
C PHE A 386 32.09 0.35 -3.48
N ARG A 387 31.22 -0.54 -3.95
CA ARG A 387 30.48 -1.47 -3.09
C ARG A 387 31.42 -2.51 -2.53
N ALA A 388 31.20 -2.89 -1.28
CA ALA A 388 31.90 -4.01 -0.70
C ALA A 388 31.43 -5.32 -1.35
N THR A 389 32.38 -6.23 -1.55
CA THR A 389 32.22 -7.59 -2.06
C THR A 389 32.88 -8.60 -1.13
N LYS A 390 33.81 -8.15 -0.28
CA LYS A 390 34.55 -8.97 0.69
C LYS A 390 34.50 -8.33 2.06
N VAL A 391 34.58 -9.16 3.10
CA VAL A 391 34.71 -8.72 4.48
C VAL A 391 35.81 -9.52 5.16
N THR A 392 36.73 -8.84 5.83
CA THR A 392 37.76 -9.48 6.65
C THR A 392 37.41 -9.33 8.13
N VAL A 393 37.71 -10.36 8.90
CA VAL A 393 37.58 -10.40 10.35
C VAL A 393 38.96 -10.66 10.95
N ASP A 394 39.26 -9.97 12.04
CA ASP A 394 40.53 -10.06 12.79
C ASP A 394 41.77 -9.69 11.95
N ASP A 395 41.59 -8.83 10.97
CA ASP A 395 42.65 -8.38 10.08
C ASP A 395 43.49 -7.26 10.70
N LYS A 396 44.74 -7.58 10.99
CA LYS A 396 45.73 -6.72 11.66
C LYS A 396 45.96 -5.37 10.96
N TRP A 397 45.79 -5.30 9.64
CA TRP A 397 46.11 -4.11 8.85
C TRP A 397 44.89 -3.20 8.63
N THR A 398 43.75 -3.55 9.22
CA THR A 398 42.51 -2.81 9.05
C THR A 398 42.16 -1.93 10.25
N PRO A 399 41.54 -0.76 10.02
CA PRO A 399 41.16 0.15 11.09
C PRO A 399 39.88 -0.27 11.84
N GLU A 400 39.05 -1.12 11.24
CA GLU A 400 37.77 -1.59 11.78
C GLU A 400 37.70 -3.11 11.69
N ASN A 401 37.02 -3.77 12.64
CA ASN A 401 36.78 -5.21 12.62
C ASN A 401 35.29 -5.49 12.87
N PRO A 402 34.52 -6.04 11.92
CA PRO A 402 34.92 -6.45 10.57
C PRO A 402 35.19 -5.27 9.61
N CYS A 403 36.07 -5.47 8.62
CA CYS A 403 36.39 -4.48 7.59
C CYS A 403 35.84 -4.90 6.22
N TYR A 404 35.15 -3.99 5.51
CA TYR A 404 34.54 -4.28 4.21
C TYR A 404 35.38 -3.76 3.04
N PHE A 405 35.58 -4.57 2.00
CA PHE A 405 36.40 -4.24 0.85
C PHE A 405 35.66 -4.40 -0.47
N CYS A 406 35.97 -3.54 -1.45
CA CYS A 406 35.72 -3.88 -2.86
C CYS A 406 36.90 -4.72 -3.39
N ASP A 407 36.69 -5.43 -4.49
CA ASP A 407 37.68 -6.37 -5.04
C ASP A 407 39.06 -5.72 -5.26
N GLU A 408 39.09 -4.51 -5.84
CA GLU A 408 40.34 -3.78 -6.09
C GLU A 408 41.11 -3.45 -4.80
N CYS A 409 40.44 -2.89 -3.79
CA CYS A 409 41.09 -2.54 -2.53
C CYS A 409 41.50 -3.78 -1.73
N PHE A 410 40.74 -4.88 -1.86
CA PHE A 410 41.12 -6.15 -1.25
C PHE A 410 42.41 -6.69 -1.87
N SER A 411 42.49 -6.77 -3.20
CA SER A 411 43.68 -7.24 -3.90
C SER A 411 44.90 -6.38 -3.60
N LEU A 412 44.77 -5.05 -3.58
CA LEU A 412 45.90 -4.15 -3.29
C LEU A 412 46.51 -4.31 -1.89
N LEU A 413 45.69 -4.67 -0.89
CA LEU A 413 46.15 -4.81 0.50
C LEU A 413 46.62 -6.24 0.82
N HIS A 414 45.94 -7.25 0.27
CA HIS A 414 46.12 -8.64 0.68
C HIS A 414 46.85 -9.51 -0.33
N GLN A 415 46.95 -9.10 -1.61
CA GLN A 415 47.53 -9.92 -2.68
C GLN A 415 48.81 -9.30 -3.23
N ALA A 416 49.79 -10.15 -3.55
CA ALA A 416 50.96 -9.79 -4.34
C ALA A 416 50.61 -9.70 -5.83
N ASP A 417 51.55 -9.20 -6.66
CA ASP A 417 51.36 -9.05 -8.12
C ASP A 417 51.06 -10.38 -8.85
N ASP A 418 51.39 -11.52 -8.23
CA ASP A 418 51.12 -12.88 -8.73
C ASP A 418 49.77 -13.46 -8.23
N GLY A 419 49.01 -12.71 -7.43
CA GLY A 419 47.74 -13.10 -6.85
C GLY A 419 47.85 -13.92 -5.56
N THR A 420 49.05 -14.16 -5.03
CA THR A 420 49.23 -14.86 -3.75
C THR A 420 48.93 -13.95 -2.57
N LEU A 421 48.38 -14.51 -1.49
CA LEU A 421 48.12 -13.74 -0.27
C LEU A 421 49.42 -13.36 0.43
N LEU A 422 49.60 -12.07 0.72
CA LEU A 422 50.77 -11.52 1.43
C LEU A 422 50.84 -11.99 2.89
N TYR A 423 49.69 -12.24 3.50
CA TYR A 423 49.53 -12.75 4.86
C TYR A 423 48.21 -13.52 4.99
N THR A 424 48.06 -14.33 6.05
CA THR A 424 46.91 -15.24 6.23
C THR A 424 46.36 -15.24 7.65
N ASP A 425 46.73 -14.27 8.48
CA ASP A 425 46.28 -14.11 9.88
C ASP A 425 44.91 -13.41 10.00
N PHE A 426 44.05 -13.52 8.98
CA PHE A 426 42.69 -13.01 8.97
C PHE A 426 41.71 -14.04 8.38
N VAL A 427 40.42 -13.85 8.67
CA VAL A 427 39.36 -14.65 8.04
C VAL A 427 38.65 -13.82 6.99
N GLU A 428 38.60 -14.32 5.76
CA GLU A 428 37.92 -13.72 4.63
C GLU A 428 36.53 -14.35 4.43
N TYR A 429 35.52 -13.50 4.24
CA TYR A 429 34.21 -13.92 3.75
C TYR A 429 33.80 -13.08 2.54
N ASP A 430 33.05 -13.68 1.63
CA ASP A 430 32.34 -12.91 0.62
C ASP A 430 31.20 -12.13 1.29
N TYR A 431 31.16 -10.83 1.06
CA TYR A 431 30.11 -9.96 1.59
C TYR A 431 28.88 -10.00 0.67
N ASN A 432 27.78 -10.53 1.18
CA ASN A 432 26.45 -10.30 0.62
C ASN A 432 25.66 -9.35 1.53
N HIS A 433 24.82 -8.52 0.91
CA HIS A 433 24.26 -7.35 1.58
C HIS A 433 23.06 -7.65 2.49
N ASP A 434 22.37 -8.76 2.27
CA ASP A 434 21.11 -9.11 2.94
C ASP A 434 21.31 -9.88 4.25
#